data_AF-A0A316FIN0-F1
#
_entry.id   AF-A0A316FIN0-F1
#
_cell.length_a   1.000
_cell.length_b   1.000
_cell.length_c   1.000
_cell.angle_alpha   90.00
_cell.angle_beta   90.00
_cell.angle_gamma   90.00
#
_symmetry.space_group_name_H-M   'P 1'
#
loop_
_entity.id
_entity.type
_entity.pdbx_description
1 polymer ?
#
loop_
_entity_poly.entity_id
_entity_poly.type
_entity_poly.pdbx_seq_one_letter_code
_entity_poly.pdbx_strand_id
1 'polypeptide(L)'
;MTFIKSITEKLETTLPVILLQRLVKFRWILLLAVLVWANAITVAYITHKNRSHTALLEHLKHEQYQLEMEWEALRLEQGTLAEHNRIENMAKQKLAMKNVAATDEVLIEQD
;
A
#
# COMPACT_ATOMS: atom_id res chain seq x y z
N MET A 1 -10.68 -58.15 0.09
CA MET A 1 -9.22 -58.20 0.39
C MET A 1 -8.51 -59.38 -0.31
N THR A 2 -9.01 -59.85 -1.45
CA THR A 2 -8.46 -60.99 -2.20
C THR A 2 -7.96 -60.57 -3.59
N PHE A 3 -8.60 -59.59 -4.23
CA PHE A 3 -8.20 -59.03 -5.52
C PHE A 3 -6.84 -58.31 -5.50
N ILE A 4 -6.54 -57.58 -4.41
CA ILE A 4 -5.27 -56.88 -4.27
C ILE A 4 -4.12 -57.89 -4.21
N LYS A 5 -4.31 -59.04 -3.53
CA LYS A 5 -3.28 -60.08 -3.37
C LYS A 5 -2.85 -60.70 -4.71
N SER A 6 -3.80 -60.91 -5.63
CA SER A 6 -3.53 -61.47 -6.97
C SER A 6 -2.78 -60.48 -7.88
N ILE A 7 -3.04 -59.17 -7.75
CA ILE A 7 -2.30 -58.14 -8.50
C ILE A 7 -0.86 -58.05 -7.99
N THR A 8 -0.62 -58.21 -6.68
CA THR A 8 0.72 -58.14 -6.07
C THR A 8 1.62 -59.30 -6.49
N GLU A 9 1.09 -60.51 -6.62
CA GLU A 9 1.85 -61.72 -6.99
C GLU A 9 2.37 -61.68 -8.43
N LYS A 10 1.60 -61.08 -9.35
CA LYS A 10 1.99 -60.89 -10.75
C LYS A 10 3.06 -59.81 -10.96
N LEU A 11 3.37 -59.06 -9.91
CA LEU A 11 4.11 -57.81 -9.96
C LEU A 11 5.52 -57.94 -9.34
N GLU A 12 5.85 -59.09 -8.75
CA GLU A 12 7.15 -59.38 -8.13
C GLU A 12 8.29 -59.62 -9.14
N THR A 13 8.01 -59.82 -10.43
CA THR A 13 9.05 -60.00 -11.47
C THR A 13 9.53 -58.69 -12.09
N THR A 14 8.99 -57.54 -11.69
CA THR A 14 9.36 -56.24 -12.28
C THR A 14 9.95 -55.28 -11.23
N LEU A 15 11.24 -54.96 -11.41
CA LEU A 15 12.01 -53.92 -10.73
C LEU A 15 11.27 -52.62 -10.35
N PRO A 16 10.36 -52.03 -11.17
CA PRO A 16 9.63 -50.80 -10.79
C PRO A 16 8.86 -50.90 -9.48
N VAL A 17 8.47 -52.10 -9.05
CA VAL A 17 7.55 -52.28 -7.93
C VAL A 17 8.28 -52.28 -6.60
N ILE A 18 9.52 -52.77 -6.60
CA ILE A 18 10.44 -52.68 -5.47
C ILE A 18 10.82 -51.22 -5.19
N LEU A 19 10.99 -50.41 -6.25
CA LEU A 19 11.21 -48.96 -6.14
C LEU A 19 9.98 -48.25 -5.58
N LEU A 20 8.78 -48.61 -6.05
CA LEU A 20 7.53 -48.05 -5.54
C LEU A 20 7.30 -48.41 -4.06
N GLN A 21 7.56 -49.65 -3.66
CA GLN A 21 7.48 -50.07 -2.25
C GLN A 21 8.51 -49.36 -1.35
N ARG A 22 9.73 -49.10 -1.84
CA ARG A 22 10.74 -48.31 -1.11
C ARG A 22 10.29 -46.86 -0.93
N LEU A 23 9.71 -46.23 -1.95
CA LEU A 23 9.14 -44.87 -1.87
C LEU A 23 8.00 -44.78 -0.85
N VAL A 24 7.10 -45.78 -0.81
CA VAL A 24 5.99 -45.84 0.15
C VAL A 24 6.47 -46.12 1.59
N LYS A 25 7.62 -46.76 1.80
CA LYS A 25 8.22 -46.84 3.15
C LYS A 25 8.66 -45.46 3.66
N PHE A 26 9.10 -44.57 2.77
CA PHE A 26 9.46 -43.18 3.09
C PHE A 26 8.28 -42.21 2.97
N ARG A 27 7.05 -42.64 3.32
CA ARG A 27 5.82 -41.83 3.31
C ARG A 27 5.98 -40.46 3.98
N TRP A 28 6.71 -40.40 5.08
CA TRP A 28 6.96 -39.14 5.80
C TRP A 28 7.81 -38.15 4.99
N ILE A 29 8.83 -38.64 4.28
CA ILE A 29 9.68 -37.79 3.42
C ILE A 29 8.91 -37.29 2.22
N LEU A 30 8.07 -38.14 1.61
CA LEU A 30 7.20 -37.73 0.51
C LEU A 30 6.16 -36.69 0.95
N LEU A 31 5.55 -36.87 2.12
CA LEU A 31 4.63 -35.87 2.67
C LEU A 31 5.32 -34.52 2.91
N LEU A 32 6.52 -34.54 3.51
CA LEU A 32 7.30 -33.33 3.71
C LEU A 32 7.71 -32.67 2.39
N ALA A 33 8.13 -33.44 1.40
CA ALA A 33 8.48 -32.93 0.08
C ALA A 33 7.28 -32.24 -0.60
N VAL A 34 6.10 -32.87 -0.54
CA VAL A 34 4.86 -32.28 -1.07
C VAL A 34 4.47 -31.02 -0.30
N LEU A 35 4.62 -31.02 1.03
CA LEU A 35 4.30 -29.87 1.86
C LEU A 35 5.21 -28.67 1.54
N VAL A 36 6.51 -28.90 1.36
CA VAL A 36 7.48 -27.87 0.95
C VAL A 36 7.17 -27.34 -0.44
N TRP A 37 6.84 -28.23 -1.39
CA TRP A 37 6.42 -27.82 -2.74
C TRP A 37 5.15 -26.97 -2.73
N ALA A 38 4.13 -27.39 -1.97
CA ALA A 38 2.90 -26.64 -1.81
C ALA A 38 3.15 -25.27 -1.16
N ASN A 39 4.05 -25.21 -0.16
CA ASN A 39 4.44 -23.97 0.48
C ASN A 39 5.11 -23.00 -0.52
N ALA A 40 6.07 -23.48 -1.32
CA ALA A 40 6.75 -22.67 -2.33
C ALA A 40 5.78 -22.06 -3.36
N ILE A 41 4.83 -22.87 -3.86
CA ILE A 41 3.79 -22.41 -4.79
C ILE A 41 2.88 -21.39 -4.12
N THR A 42 2.50 -21.63 -2.86
CA THR A 42 1.63 -20.73 -2.09
C THR A 42 2.29 -19.36 -1.89
N VAL A 43 3.56 -19.32 -1.51
CA VAL A 43 4.33 -18.08 -1.34
C VAL A 43 4.45 -17.32 -2.66
N ALA A 44 4.75 -18.01 -3.77
CA ALA A 44 4.79 -17.40 -5.09
C ALA A 44 3.42 -16.84 -5.52
N TYR A 45 2.34 -17.58 -5.25
CA TYR A 45 0.97 -17.16 -5.54
C TYR A 45 0.55 -15.93 -4.73
N ILE A 46 0.85 -15.92 -3.42
CA ILE A 46 0.62 -14.77 -2.54
C ILE A 46 1.41 -13.56 -3.04
N THR A 47 2.66 -13.74 -3.44
CA THR A 47 3.51 -12.65 -3.98
C THR A 47 2.93 -12.07 -5.27
N HIS A 48 2.41 -12.92 -6.17
CA HIS A 48 1.74 -12.47 -7.38
C HIS A 48 0.44 -11.72 -7.08
N LYS A 49 -0.38 -12.22 -6.14
CA LYS A 49 -1.58 -11.51 -5.66
C LYS A 49 -1.27 -10.22 -4.91
N ASN A 50 -0.11 -10.13 -4.27
CA ASN A 50 0.29 -8.93 -3.55
C ASN A 50 0.43 -7.75 -4.51
N ARG A 51 0.86 -7.96 -5.76
CA ARG A 51 0.95 -6.88 -6.76
C ARG A 51 -0.39 -6.19 -7.04
N SER A 52 -1.52 -6.91 -7.02
CA SER A 52 -2.83 -6.29 -7.25
C SER A 52 -3.42 -5.64 -5.99
N HIS A 53 -3.18 -6.21 -4.80
CA HIS A 53 -3.68 -5.64 -3.55
C HIS A 53 -2.87 -4.43 -3.08
N THR A 54 -1.57 -4.40 -3.36
CA THR A 54 -0.71 -3.24 -3.08
C THR A 54 -1.12 -2.04 -3.94
N ALA A 55 -1.48 -2.23 -5.21
CA ALA A 55 -1.89 -1.13 -6.08
C ALA A 55 -3.13 -0.37 -5.57
N LEU A 56 -4.13 -1.08 -5.03
CA LEU A 56 -5.32 -0.45 -4.45
C LEU A 56 -4.98 0.32 -3.17
N LEU A 57 -4.16 -0.27 -2.30
CA LEU A 57 -3.70 0.39 -1.07
C LEU A 57 -2.86 1.62 -1.38
N GLU A 58 -2.04 1.56 -2.43
CA GLU A 58 -1.19 2.66 -2.87
C GLU A 58 -2.00 3.81 -3.47
N HIS A 59 -3.09 3.50 -4.20
CA HIS A 59 -4.02 4.51 -4.71
C HIS A 59 -4.73 5.29 -3.58
N LEU A 60 -5.33 4.60 -2.61
CA LEU A 60 -6.01 5.27 -1.49
C LEU A 60 -5.02 6.08 -0.62
N LYS A 61 -3.78 5.60 -0.47
CA LYS A 61 -2.72 6.36 0.21
C LYS A 61 -2.33 7.60 -0.58
N HIS A 62 -2.29 7.51 -1.91
CA HIS A 62 -1.98 8.65 -2.76
C HIS A 62 -3.03 9.76 -2.63
N GLU A 63 -4.32 9.41 -2.64
CA GLU A 63 -5.40 10.38 -2.44
C GLU A 63 -5.31 11.09 -1.08
N GLN A 64 -5.05 10.34 0.00
CA GLN A 64 -4.82 10.95 1.32
C GLN A 64 -3.65 11.93 1.31
N TYR A 65 -2.54 11.55 0.67
CA TYR A 65 -1.34 12.38 0.62
C TYR A 65 -1.59 13.71 -0.13
N GLN A 66 -2.33 13.67 -1.23
CA GLN A 66 -2.69 14.89 -1.96
C GLN A 66 -3.55 15.82 -1.11
N LEU A 67 -4.56 15.28 -0.41
CA LEU A 67 -5.43 16.08 0.44
C LEU A 67 -4.68 16.70 1.62
N GLU A 68 -3.71 15.97 2.20
CA GLU A 68 -2.88 16.48 3.30
C GLU A 68 -1.97 17.63 2.84
N MET A 69 -1.42 17.54 1.62
CA MET A 69 -0.64 18.62 1.02
C MET A 69 -1.49 19.87 0.78
N GLU A 70 -2.69 19.73 0.21
CA GLU A 70 -3.62 20.83 0.00
C GLU A 70 -4.02 21.49 1.32
N TRP A 71 -4.28 20.69 2.35
CA TRP A 71 -4.60 21.19 3.68
C TRP A 71 -3.46 21.97 4.32
N GLU A 72 -2.23 21.48 4.18
CA GLU A 72 -1.04 22.17 4.68
C GLU A 72 -0.83 23.51 3.96
N ALA A 73 -0.99 23.54 2.63
CA ALA A 73 -0.93 24.76 1.84
C ALA A 73 -1.99 25.78 2.29
N LEU A 74 -3.25 25.36 2.44
CA LEU A 74 -4.33 26.23 2.89
C LEU A 74 -4.06 26.79 4.30
N ARG A 75 -3.49 25.98 5.20
CA ARG A 75 -3.13 26.42 6.55
C ARG A 75 -2.02 27.48 6.53
N LEU A 76 -1.04 27.33 5.64
CA LEU A 76 0.03 28.32 5.46
C LEU A 76 -0.51 29.65 4.88
N GLU A 77 -1.45 29.58 3.95
CA GLU A 77 -2.16 30.76 3.43
C GLU A 77 -2.94 31.48 4.54
N GLN A 78 -3.73 30.73 5.32
CA GLN A 78 -4.47 31.30 6.45
C GLN A 78 -3.55 31.88 7.53
N GLY A 79 -2.42 31.24 7.82
CA GLY A 79 -1.42 31.77 8.75
C GLY A 79 -0.86 33.12 8.30
N THR A 80 -0.61 33.26 7.00
CA THR A 80 -0.09 34.51 6.41
C THR A 80 -1.16 35.61 6.41
N LEU A 81 -2.41 35.27 6.11
CA LEU A 81 -3.56 36.19 6.21
C LEU A 81 -3.86 36.61 7.65
N ALA A 82 -3.67 35.72 8.63
CA ALA A 82 -3.85 36.01 10.04
C ALA A 82 -2.77 36.96 10.57
N GLU A 83 -1.51 36.77 10.18
CA GLU A 83 -0.43 37.72 10.51
C GLU A 83 -0.65 39.09 9.85
N HIS A 84 -1.10 39.14 8.58
CA HIS A 84 -1.41 40.39 7.91
C HIS A 84 -2.58 41.15 8.59
N ASN A 85 -3.68 40.46 8.91
CA ASN A 85 -4.79 41.03 9.69
C ASN A 85 -4.34 41.54 11.06
N ARG A 86 -3.42 40.82 11.72
CA ARG A 86 -2.88 41.23 13.02
C ARG A 86 -2.07 42.51 12.92
N ILE A 87 -1.28 42.67 11.86
CA ILE A 87 -0.51 43.89 11.58
C ILE A 87 -1.45 45.05 11.26
N GLU A 88 -2.47 44.84 10.42
CA GLU A 88 -3.44 45.88 10.07
C GLU A 88 -4.24 46.36 11.30
N ASN A 89 -4.68 45.43 12.15
CA ASN A 89 -5.36 45.77 13.40
C ASN A 89 -4.45 46.51 14.39
N MET A 90 -3.18 46.10 14.53
CA MET A 90 -2.21 46.83 15.33
C MET A 90 -1.94 48.23 14.77
N ALA A 91 -1.87 48.41 13.45
CA ALA A 91 -1.67 49.71 12.81
C ALA A 91 -2.90 50.62 13.03
N LYS A 92 -4.11 50.10 12.85
CA LYS A 92 -5.35 50.83 13.14
C LYS A 92 -5.44 51.27 14.61
N GLN A 93 -5.14 50.37 15.55
CA GLN A 93 -5.28 50.67 16.98
C GLN A 93 -4.16 51.51 17.56
N LYS A 94 -2.89 51.25 17.21
CA LYS A 94 -1.74 51.97 17.79
C LYS A 94 -1.35 53.23 17.03
N LEU A 95 -1.56 53.27 15.72
CA LEU A 95 -1.18 54.39 14.86
C LEU A 95 -2.39 55.22 14.39
N ALA A 96 -3.61 54.90 14.86
CA ALA A 96 -4.86 55.57 14.47
C ALA A 96 -5.05 55.67 12.93
N MET A 97 -4.53 54.68 12.19
CA MET A 97 -4.67 54.64 10.74
C MET A 97 -6.15 54.44 10.37
N LYS A 98 -6.76 55.48 9.79
CA LYS A 98 -8.08 55.46 9.16
C LYS A 98 -7.90 55.12 7.69
N ASN A 99 -8.76 54.25 7.14
CA ASN A 99 -8.81 54.02 5.70
C ASN A 99 -9.26 55.34 5.02
N VAL A 100 -8.44 55.87 4.11
CA VAL A 100 -8.69 57.17 3.47
C VAL A 100 -9.95 57.03 2.61
N ALA A 101 -10.92 57.93 2.82
CA ALA A 101 -12.12 57.96 1.99
C ALA A 101 -11.76 58.55 0.63
N ALA A 102 -12.44 58.10 -0.44
CA ALA A 102 -12.20 58.46 -1.84
C ALA A 102 -12.25 59.98 -2.18
N THR A 103 -12.45 60.84 -1.18
CA THR A 103 -12.48 62.30 -1.30
C THR A 103 -11.13 62.97 -1.03
N ASP A 104 -10.15 62.25 -0.47
CA ASP A 104 -8.80 62.76 -0.14
C ASP A 104 -7.67 62.08 -0.96
N GLU A 105 -8.01 61.35 -2.02
CA GLU A 105 -7.04 60.64 -2.85
C GLU A 105 -6.46 61.57 -3.93
N VAL A 106 -5.20 62.00 -3.76
CA VAL A 106 -4.46 62.73 -4.81
C VAL A 106 -3.65 61.72 -5.61
N LEU A 107 -4.14 61.37 -6.80
CA LEU A 107 -3.41 60.57 -7.76
C LEU A 107 -2.30 61.43 -8.37
N ILE A 108 -1.05 61.05 -8.15
CA ILE A 108 0.09 61.65 -8.86
C ILE A 108 0.40 60.73 -10.03
N GLU A 109 0.00 61.13 -11.24
CA GLU A 109 0.51 60.52 -12.47
C GLU A 109 2.00 60.88 -12.58
N GLN A 110 2.82 59.84 -12.72
CA GLN A 110 4.26 59.95 -12.80
C GLN A 110 4.65 60.05 -14.29
N ASP A 111 5.22 61.20 -14.69
CA ASP A 111 5.84 61.42 -16.01
C ASP A 111 7.08 60.52 -16.23
#